data_AF-A0A7W6EVV3-F1
#
_entry.id   AF-A0A7W6EVV3-F1
#
_cell.length_a   1.000
_cell.length_b   1.000
_cell.length_c   1.000
_cell.angle_alpha   90.00
_cell.angle_beta   90.00
_cell.angle_gamma   90.00
#
_symmetry.space_group_name_H-M   'P 1'
#
loop_
_entity.id
_entity.type
_entity.pdbx_description
1 polymer ?
#
loop_
_entity_poly.entity_id
_entity_poly.type
_entity_poly.pdbx_seq_one_letter_code
_entity_poly.pdbx_strand_id
1 'polypeptide(L)'
;MSTTGFVNSTGTGPVQAYRDLDLVQMREKIAEFRQALRNAGPDAFGVLYFSGHGAALTSYGDLVLLPVDAPSQLSRDHVSLTRARLTRDLLSSGAKNILIVLDMCRNVLDAPPEIARDPVMVSEAAKSSSGVVGSKGLRRIVRESDTALRPDQGYLVAFSTSADQVAFDNGAFSRILAEEVRRPLQNIADALKRTSDRVAVAGLKSGKTLQKPTFDYGLQGAPPCFVSCDANAQDRFYDCANCPYLKVVPAGSATIGSTASEPGRGADEPIQRQMQIERPFAVSVFEVTISEWAACVRDRACRAVADWSKENPNPLLPATGIGFDDAQAYVAWLSVQSGLPYRVPTELEWEYAARANSHSVFPWGDEIAPSDANYDQTASYRGSATSPYRGYPEAVTAYPPNAFGLYQMVGNAWEWTTGCSDAACKARIVRGGSFQSTPAELRTANRLAIGGGRKRDDSGLRVVRDLNADEVGQ
;
A
#
# COMPACT_ATOMS: atom_id res chain seq x y z
N MET A 1 2.89 -6.63 30.50
CA MET A 1 2.29 -7.98 30.57
C MET A 1 2.39 -8.60 29.19
N SER A 2 3.01 -9.79 29.12
CA SER A 2 3.40 -10.49 27.90
C SER A 2 2.20 -11.16 27.22
N THR A 3 1.82 -10.68 26.04
CA THR A 3 0.82 -11.34 25.17
C THR A 3 1.28 -11.29 23.71
N THR A 4 2.39 -11.95 23.40
CA THR A 4 2.76 -12.29 22.02
C THR A 4 3.05 -13.77 21.96
N GLY A 5 1.98 -14.57 21.85
CA GLY A 5 2.02 -16.01 21.71
C GLY A 5 2.57 -16.45 20.35
N PHE A 6 3.88 -16.35 20.16
CA PHE A 6 4.59 -17.11 19.13
C PHE A 6 5.17 -18.36 19.80
N VAL A 7 4.75 -19.54 19.34
CA VAL A 7 5.12 -20.86 19.86
C VAL A 7 5.55 -21.74 18.69
N ASN A 8 6.53 -22.63 18.87
CA ASN A 8 6.79 -23.74 17.94
C ASN A 8 6.25 -25.07 18.50
N SER A 9 6.29 -26.12 17.69
CA SER A 9 5.66 -27.43 17.91
C SER A 9 6.15 -28.24 19.12
N THR A 10 7.12 -27.73 19.90
CA THR A 10 7.70 -28.44 21.06
C THR A 10 7.30 -27.83 22.41
N GLY A 11 6.49 -26.77 22.45
CA GLY A 11 5.79 -26.36 23.68
C GLY A 11 6.62 -25.68 24.78
N THR A 12 7.80 -25.12 24.50
CA THR A 12 8.59 -24.31 25.46
C THR A 12 9.03 -22.98 24.84
N GLY A 13 8.66 -21.81 25.41
CA GLY A 13 8.99 -20.49 24.84
C GLY A 13 8.90 -19.32 25.82
N PRO A 14 9.80 -18.33 25.66
CA PRO A 14 9.40 -16.93 25.46
C PRO A 14 10.20 -16.28 24.31
N VAL A 15 9.71 -15.15 23.78
CA VAL A 15 10.52 -14.23 22.96
C VAL A 15 11.85 -13.99 23.69
N GLN A 16 12.97 -14.41 23.10
CA GLN A 16 14.29 -14.22 23.70
C GLN A 16 14.73 -12.78 23.45
N ALA A 17 14.39 -11.91 24.39
CA ALA A 17 14.80 -10.52 24.37
C ALA A 17 16.19 -10.40 24.99
N TYR A 18 17.12 -9.86 24.21
CA TYR A 18 18.45 -9.48 24.66
C TYR A 18 18.53 -7.95 24.68
N ARG A 19 19.27 -7.39 25.65
CA ARG A 19 19.36 -5.94 25.87
C ARG A 19 20.82 -5.54 26.03
N ASP A 20 21.11 -4.32 25.62
CA ASP A 20 22.40 -3.67 25.82
C ASP A 20 23.60 -4.51 25.35
N LEU A 21 23.43 -5.15 24.18
CA LEU A 21 24.44 -6.04 23.63
C LEU A 21 25.59 -5.25 22.98
N ASP A 22 26.81 -5.67 23.28
CA ASP A 22 28.00 -5.25 22.54
C ASP A 22 28.08 -5.91 21.15
N LEU A 23 29.01 -5.48 20.31
CA LEU A 23 29.17 -5.99 18.94
C LEU A 23 29.35 -7.52 18.88
N VAL A 24 30.11 -8.09 19.81
CA VAL A 24 30.44 -9.53 19.84
C VAL A 24 29.19 -10.32 20.20
N GLN A 25 28.49 -9.89 21.25
CA GLN A 25 27.25 -10.50 21.71
C GLN A 25 26.15 -10.41 20.65
N MET A 26 26.01 -9.26 19.96
CA MET A 26 25.05 -9.14 18.85
C MET A 26 25.31 -10.17 17.75
N ARG A 27 26.57 -10.30 17.31
CA ARG A 27 26.97 -11.29 16.29
C ARG A 27 26.69 -12.72 16.75
N GLU A 28 27.02 -13.05 18.00
CA GLU A 28 26.77 -14.36 18.60
C GLU A 28 25.27 -14.70 18.59
N LYS A 29 24.41 -13.78 19.04
CA LYS A 29 22.95 -14.02 19.08
C LYS A 29 22.31 -14.12 17.70
N ILE A 30 22.77 -13.35 16.72
CA ILE A 30 22.34 -13.49 15.33
C ILE A 30 22.76 -14.87 14.77
N ALA A 31 23.97 -15.34 15.08
CA ALA A 31 24.47 -16.64 14.64
C ALA A 31 23.70 -17.80 15.29
N GLU A 32 23.42 -17.72 16.60
CA GLU A 32 22.56 -18.68 17.33
C GLU A 32 21.17 -18.76 16.71
N PHE A 33 20.54 -17.60 16.43
CA PHE A 33 19.23 -17.55 15.79
C PHE A 33 19.23 -18.16 14.39
N ARG A 34 20.25 -17.86 13.58
CA ARG A 34 20.42 -18.47 12.26
C ARG A 34 20.57 -19.99 12.34
N GLN A 35 21.27 -20.52 13.35
CA GLN A 35 21.37 -21.95 13.60
C GLN A 35 20.03 -22.56 14.03
N ALA A 36 19.27 -21.87 14.87
CA ALA A 36 17.92 -22.30 15.25
C ALA A 36 16.99 -22.39 14.03
N LEU A 37 17.04 -21.42 13.12
CA LEU A 37 16.31 -21.46 11.85
C LEU A 37 16.73 -22.66 10.98
N ARG A 38 18.03 -22.94 10.87
CA ARG A 38 18.52 -24.14 10.16
C ARG A 38 17.95 -25.43 10.77
N ASN A 39 17.97 -25.54 12.09
CA ASN A 39 17.48 -26.72 12.80
C ASN A 39 15.95 -26.87 12.68
N ALA A 40 15.21 -25.77 12.59
CA ALA A 40 13.76 -25.77 12.38
C ALA A 40 13.36 -26.21 10.96
N GLY A 41 14.30 -26.18 10.01
CA GLY A 41 14.12 -26.71 8.67
C GLY A 41 13.49 -25.75 7.67
N PRO A 42 13.20 -26.25 6.45
CA PRO A 42 12.88 -25.42 5.30
C PRO A 42 11.60 -24.59 5.45
N ASP A 43 10.61 -25.05 6.22
CA ASP A 43 9.32 -24.39 6.41
C ASP A 43 9.31 -23.35 7.55
N ALA A 44 10.47 -23.10 8.18
CA ALA A 44 10.56 -22.17 9.29
C ALA A 44 10.16 -20.73 8.88
N PHE A 45 9.45 -20.06 9.80
CA PHE A 45 9.17 -18.62 9.75
C PHE A 45 9.99 -17.92 10.85
N GLY A 46 10.97 -17.12 10.44
CA GLY A 46 11.85 -16.41 11.36
C GLY A 46 11.42 -14.97 11.57
N VAL A 47 11.43 -14.50 12.82
CA VAL A 47 11.25 -13.08 13.17
C VAL A 47 12.45 -12.59 13.96
N LEU A 48 13.14 -11.58 13.44
CA LEU A 48 14.15 -10.81 14.18
C LEU A 48 13.62 -9.40 14.39
N TYR A 49 13.59 -8.94 15.65
CA TYR A 49 13.21 -7.58 16.00
C TYR A 49 14.41 -6.89 16.67
N PHE A 50 14.90 -5.83 16.04
CA PHE A 50 15.94 -4.96 16.59
C PHE A 50 15.34 -3.61 16.95
N SER A 51 15.60 -3.14 18.17
CA SER A 51 15.26 -1.79 18.64
C SER A 51 16.47 -1.19 19.32
N GLY A 52 16.94 -0.05 18.82
CA GLY A 52 18.13 0.60 19.35
C GLY A 52 18.72 1.63 18.40
N HIS A 53 20.00 1.93 18.60
CA HIS A 53 20.72 2.84 17.74
C HIS A 53 20.97 2.22 16.36
N GLY A 54 20.77 3.01 15.32
CA GLY A 54 21.00 2.62 13.94
C GLY A 54 21.35 3.85 13.13
N ALA A 55 21.94 3.62 11.97
CA ALA A 55 22.33 4.68 11.06
C ALA A 55 22.32 4.20 9.61
N ALA A 56 22.21 5.16 8.68
CA ALA A 56 22.48 4.93 7.27
C ALA A 56 23.96 5.20 6.98
N LEU A 57 24.62 4.26 6.31
CA LEU A 57 26.01 4.41 5.86
C LEU A 57 26.03 5.24 4.58
N THR A 58 26.38 6.54 4.66
CA THR A 58 26.25 7.53 3.57
C THR A 58 24.81 7.86 3.19
N SER A 59 24.62 8.98 2.48
CA SER A 59 23.31 9.34 1.94
C SER A 59 22.82 8.18 1.08
N TYR A 60 21.74 7.56 1.53
CA TYR A 60 21.06 6.44 0.90
C TYR A 60 21.73 5.04 1.02
N GLY A 61 22.94 4.87 1.58
CA GLY A 61 23.55 3.53 1.68
C GLY A 61 22.89 2.57 2.68
N ASP A 62 23.43 1.35 2.80
CA ASP A 62 22.85 0.31 3.66
C ASP A 62 22.79 0.74 5.14
N LEU A 63 21.89 0.11 5.89
CA LEU A 63 21.71 0.45 7.30
C LEU A 63 22.65 -0.38 8.18
N VAL A 64 23.24 0.24 9.19
CA VAL A 64 24.04 -0.43 10.22
C VAL A 64 23.26 -0.46 11.54
N LEU A 65 23.24 -1.63 12.18
CA LEU A 65 22.75 -1.80 13.54
C LEU A 65 23.90 -1.45 14.49
N LEU A 66 23.71 -0.47 15.37
CA LEU A 66 24.76 0.01 16.26
C LEU A 66 24.67 -0.67 17.63
N PRO A 67 25.73 -1.36 18.08
CA PRO A 67 25.79 -1.94 19.42
C PRO A 67 26.01 -0.85 20.49
N VAL A 68 25.84 -1.20 21.77
CA VAL A 68 26.00 -0.22 22.87
C VAL A 68 27.43 0.27 23.07
N ASP A 69 28.42 -0.49 22.59
CA ASP A 69 29.84 -0.16 22.61
C ASP A 69 30.30 0.59 21.35
N ALA A 70 29.37 0.98 20.47
CA ALA A 70 29.70 1.70 19.24
C ALA A 70 30.39 3.05 19.55
N PRO A 71 31.63 3.26 19.05
CA PRO A 71 32.32 4.54 19.21
C PRO A 71 31.70 5.62 18.33
N SER A 72 32.02 6.89 18.62
CA SER A 72 31.60 8.03 17.79
C SER A 72 32.11 7.95 16.35
N GLN A 73 33.25 7.28 16.12
CA GLN A 73 33.80 6.99 14.81
C GLN A 73 33.82 5.48 14.58
N LEU A 74 32.94 4.99 13.70
CA LEU A 74 32.77 3.56 13.45
C LEU A 74 34.01 2.94 12.78
N SER A 75 34.43 1.78 13.30
CA SER A 75 35.46 0.94 12.64
C SER A 75 34.85 -0.01 11.61
N ARG A 76 35.70 -0.69 10.82
CA ARG A 76 35.26 -1.74 9.87
C ARG A 76 34.44 -2.87 10.54
N ASP A 77 34.72 -3.18 11.80
CA ASP A 77 34.00 -4.22 12.52
C ASP A 77 32.57 -3.81 12.86
N HIS A 78 32.36 -2.54 13.23
CA HIS A 78 31.03 -2.02 13.57
C HIS A 78 30.11 -2.00 12.34
N VAL A 79 30.65 -1.75 11.16
CA VAL A 79 29.89 -1.77 9.90
C VAL A 79 29.73 -3.18 9.30
N SER A 80 30.04 -4.22 10.06
CA SER A 80 29.76 -5.61 9.65
C SER A 80 28.31 -6.03 9.84
N LEU A 81 27.58 -5.37 10.75
CA LEU A 81 26.18 -5.64 11.07
C LEU A 81 25.24 -4.76 10.24
N THR A 82 25.35 -4.90 8.92
CA THR A 82 24.46 -4.18 8.01
C THR A 82 23.18 -4.93 7.74
N ARG A 83 22.11 -4.23 7.34
CA ARG A 83 20.84 -4.83 6.95
C ARG A 83 21.00 -5.81 5.79
N ALA A 84 21.80 -5.51 4.77
CA ALA A 84 22.06 -6.43 3.66
C ALA A 84 22.69 -7.74 4.13
N ARG A 85 23.77 -7.64 4.92
CA ARG A 85 24.50 -8.79 5.46
C ARG A 85 23.62 -9.62 6.37
N LEU A 86 22.89 -8.97 7.29
CA LEU A 86 21.93 -9.63 8.16
C LEU A 86 20.87 -10.40 7.38
N THR A 87 20.27 -9.77 6.35
CA THR A 87 19.25 -10.41 5.52
C THR A 87 19.80 -11.63 4.79
N ARG A 88 20.98 -11.50 4.17
CA ARG A 88 21.67 -12.59 3.47
C ARG A 88 22.03 -13.75 4.39
N ASP A 89 22.59 -13.44 5.55
CA ASP A 89 22.99 -14.43 6.55
C ASP A 89 21.79 -15.22 7.05
N LEU A 90 20.69 -14.53 7.37
CA LEU A 90 19.46 -15.20 7.81
C LEU A 90 18.86 -16.05 6.69
N LEU A 91 18.80 -15.57 5.44
CA LEU A 91 18.28 -16.33 4.29
C LEU A 91 19.06 -17.62 4.04
N SER A 92 20.38 -17.60 4.24
CA SER A 92 21.22 -18.79 4.12
C SER A 92 20.96 -19.87 5.19
N SER A 93 20.04 -19.62 6.15
CA SER A 93 19.53 -20.67 7.04
C SER A 93 18.64 -21.69 6.32
N GLY A 94 18.12 -21.36 5.14
CA GLY A 94 17.16 -22.20 4.42
C GLY A 94 15.71 -22.05 4.90
N ALA A 95 15.43 -21.14 5.85
CA ALA A 95 14.06 -20.83 6.27
C ALA A 95 13.24 -20.22 5.12
N LYS A 96 11.97 -20.61 5.01
CA LYS A 96 11.07 -20.16 3.94
C LYS A 96 10.79 -18.67 3.99
N ASN A 97 10.54 -18.13 5.18
CA ASN A 97 10.14 -16.75 5.34
C ASN A 97 10.89 -16.09 6.50
N ILE A 98 11.42 -14.90 6.28
CA ILE A 98 12.17 -14.14 7.29
C ILE A 98 11.60 -12.73 7.38
N LEU A 99 11.12 -12.35 8.55
CA LEU A 99 10.72 -11.00 8.91
C LEU A 99 11.81 -10.37 9.78
N ILE A 100 12.38 -9.27 9.29
CA ILE A 100 13.31 -8.43 10.06
C ILE A 100 12.58 -7.13 10.36
N VAL A 101 12.50 -6.73 11.64
CA VAL A 101 11.94 -5.44 12.05
C VAL A 101 13.06 -4.61 12.66
N LEU A 102 13.35 -3.47 12.04
CA LEU A 102 14.38 -2.52 12.47
C LEU A 102 13.70 -1.26 13.00
N ASP A 103 13.53 -1.20 14.32
CA ASP A 103 13.01 -0.05 15.05
C ASP A 103 14.15 0.84 15.53
N MET A 104 14.73 1.59 14.60
CA MET A 104 15.95 2.34 14.84
C MET A 104 16.00 3.63 14.01
N CYS A 105 16.88 4.53 14.40
CA CYS A 105 17.20 5.73 13.64
C CYS A 105 17.85 5.37 12.29
N ARG A 106 17.68 6.26 11.30
CA ARG A 106 18.28 6.16 9.97
C ARG A 106 18.97 7.48 9.59
N ASN A 107 19.53 8.17 10.57
CA ASN A 107 20.38 9.33 10.31
C ASN A 107 21.62 8.90 9.52
N VAL A 108 22.04 9.76 8.59
CA VAL A 108 23.22 9.51 7.76
C VAL A 108 24.47 9.72 8.60
N LEU A 109 25.37 8.73 8.58
CA LEU A 109 26.73 8.86 9.06
C LEU A 109 27.70 8.93 7.89
N ASP A 110 28.75 9.72 8.04
CA ASP A 110 29.90 9.72 7.14
C ASP A 110 30.61 8.37 7.26
N ALA A 111 30.48 7.51 6.24
CA ALA A 111 31.12 6.20 6.25
C ALA A 111 32.62 6.33 5.90
N PRO A 112 33.51 5.62 6.60
CA PRO A 112 34.92 5.50 6.21
C PRO A 112 35.12 5.15 4.72
N PRO A 113 36.10 5.75 4.01
CA PRO A 113 36.31 5.57 2.56
C PRO A 113 36.48 4.12 2.10
N GLU A 114 36.91 3.25 3.01
CA GLU A 114 37.21 1.84 2.76
C GLU A 114 35.93 0.98 2.64
N ILE A 115 34.80 1.47 3.16
CA ILE A 115 33.50 0.79 3.18
C ILE A 115 32.75 0.99 1.84
N ALA A 116 32.98 2.11 1.16
CA ALA A 116 32.42 2.39 -0.17
C ALA A 116 32.90 1.40 -1.25
N ARG A 117 33.89 0.55 -0.96
CA ARG A 117 34.49 -0.43 -1.87
C ARG A 117 34.12 -1.89 -1.58
N ASP A 118 33.26 -2.16 -0.60
CA ASP A 118 32.85 -3.53 -0.25
C ASP A 118 31.97 -4.17 -1.35
N PRO A 119 32.35 -5.31 -1.94
CA PRO A 119 31.59 -5.95 -3.03
C PRO A 119 30.13 -6.28 -2.69
N VAL A 120 29.80 -6.54 -1.43
CA VAL A 120 28.42 -6.82 -0.97
C VAL A 120 27.57 -5.55 -1.02
N MET A 121 28.18 -4.42 -0.70
CA MET A 121 27.57 -3.09 -0.78
C MET A 121 27.53 -2.59 -2.22
N VAL A 122 28.59 -2.87 -2.99
CA VAL A 122 28.76 -2.49 -4.40
C VAL A 122 27.84 -3.31 -5.31
N SER A 123 27.58 -4.60 -5.07
CA SER A 123 26.65 -5.42 -5.88
C SER A 123 25.18 -5.03 -5.67
N GLU A 124 24.78 -4.62 -4.45
CA GLU A 124 23.46 -4.01 -4.23
C GLU A 124 23.40 -2.54 -4.72
N ALA A 125 24.54 -1.86 -4.82
CA ALA A 125 24.65 -0.51 -5.40
C ALA A 125 24.79 -0.49 -6.94
N ALA A 126 25.26 -1.57 -7.57
CA ALA A 126 25.66 -1.61 -8.98
C ALA A 126 24.67 -2.40 -9.84
N LYS A 127 23.62 -1.68 -10.27
CA LYS A 127 23.05 -1.70 -11.64
C LYS A 127 21.87 -0.73 -11.68
N SER A 128 22.18 0.55 -11.89
CA SER A 128 21.25 1.53 -12.44
C SER A 128 22.03 2.36 -13.46
N SER A 129 21.46 2.54 -14.65
CA SER A 129 21.95 3.45 -15.69
C SER A 129 21.69 4.93 -15.36
N SER A 130 21.33 5.24 -14.10
CA SER A 130 20.83 6.56 -13.67
C SER A 130 21.44 7.11 -12.37
N GLY A 131 22.46 6.46 -11.78
CA GLY A 131 23.31 7.11 -10.77
C GLY A 131 22.65 7.48 -9.42
N VAL A 132 21.63 6.74 -8.95
CA VAL A 132 21.03 6.97 -7.62
C VAL A 132 21.24 5.73 -6.75
N VAL A 133 22.29 5.75 -5.94
CA VAL A 133 22.62 4.66 -5.00
C VAL A 133 21.96 4.98 -3.68
N GLY A 134 20.85 4.30 -3.39
CA GLY A 134 20.54 3.88 -2.05
C GLY A 134 19.05 3.76 -1.66
N SER A 135 18.73 2.94 -0.65
CA SER A 135 17.35 2.49 -0.41
C SER A 135 16.55 3.47 0.45
N LYS A 136 15.62 4.17 -0.18
CA LYS A 136 14.47 4.82 0.49
C LYS A 136 13.49 3.81 1.11
N GLY A 137 13.89 2.54 1.23
CA GLY A 137 13.02 1.38 1.17
C GLY A 137 12.51 1.14 -0.27
N LEU A 138 12.32 -0.12 -0.64
CA LEU A 138 11.39 -0.63 -1.67
C LEU A 138 11.92 -0.84 -3.10
N ARG A 139 13.18 -1.24 -3.29
CA ARG A 139 13.56 -1.94 -4.55
C ARG A 139 13.48 -3.45 -4.33
N ARG A 140 12.87 -4.18 -5.26
CA ARG A 140 13.04 -5.65 -5.36
C ARG A 140 14.54 -5.92 -5.37
N ILE A 141 15.07 -6.68 -4.41
CA ILE A 141 16.44 -7.17 -4.54
C ILE A 141 16.41 -8.13 -5.74
N VAL A 142 17.04 -7.72 -6.83
CA VAL A 142 17.20 -8.54 -8.02
C VAL A 142 18.13 -9.69 -7.62
N ARG A 143 17.59 -10.92 -7.64
CA ARG A 143 18.38 -12.12 -7.33
C ARG A 143 19.44 -12.27 -8.41
N GLU A 144 20.72 -12.31 -8.04
CA GLU A 144 21.73 -12.84 -8.94
C GLU A 144 21.45 -14.33 -9.16
N SER A 145 21.48 -14.75 -10.43
CA SER A 145 21.13 -16.10 -10.89
C SER A 145 22.00 -17.22 -10.32
N ASP A 146 23.01 -16.90 -9.52
CA ASP A 146 24.08 -17.80 -9.07
C ASP A 146 24.15 -17.95 -7.53
N THR A 147 23.12 -17.51 -6.80
CA THR A 147 23.08 -17.66 -5.33
C THR A 147 22.31 -18.90 -4.90
N ALA A 148 22.89 -19.63 -3.93
CA ALA A 148 22.37 -20.84 -3.29
C ALA A 148 21.12 -20.61 -2.39
N LEU A 149 20.15 -19.82 -2.87
CA LEU A 149 18.87 -19.53 -2.21
C LEU A 149 17.76 -20.26 -2.94
N ARG A 150 16.86 -20.91 -2.22
CA ARG A 150 15.78 -21.67 -2.85
C ARG A 150 14.74 -20.74 -3.50
N PRO A 151 14.09 -21.17 -4.59
CA PRO A 151 13.02 -20.40 -5.25
C PRO A 151 11.74 -20.20 -4.40
N ASP A 152 11.62 -20.83 -3.24
CA ASP A 152 10.46 -20.67 -2.35
C ASP A 152 10.77 -19.75 -1.15
N GLN A 153 12.00 -19.26 -1.01
CA GLN A 153 12.38 -18.39 0.11
C GLN A 153 11.96 -16.95 -0.14
N GLY A 154 11.47 -16.29 0.90
CA GLY A 154 11.09 -14.89 0.93
C GLY A 154 11.63 -14.18 2.17
N TYR A 155 11.89 -12.89 2.05
CA TYR A 155 12.17 -12.04 3.20
C TYR A 155 11.38 -10.75 3.13
N LEU A 156 11.20 -10.15 4.30
CA LEU A 156 10.68 -8.81 4.46
C LEU A 156 11.47 -8.09 5.56
N VAL A 157 11.84 -6.84 5.31
CA VAL A 157 12.50 -5.97 6.28
C VAL A 157 11.61 -4.77 6.54
N ALA A 158 10.99 -4.67 7.71
CA ALA A 158 10.24 -3.50 8.13
C ALA A 158 11.16 -2.51 8.85
N PHE A 159 11.07 -1.24 8.51
CA PHE A 159 11.76 -0.14 9.17
C PHE A 159 10.73 0.71 9.89
N SER A 160 11.00 1.09 11.13
CA SER A 160 10.12 2.02 11.84
C SER A 160 10.20 3.45 11.30
N THR A 161 11.29 3.79 10.60
CA THR A 161 11.61 5.12 10.06
C THR A 161 11.92 5.09 8.56
N SER A 162 11.70 6.23 7.89
CA SER A 162 12.20 6.45 6.52
C SER A 162 13.68 6.84 6.55
N ALA A 163 14.31 6.87 5.38
CA ALA A 163 15.66 7.43 5.24
C ALA A 163 15.71 8.84 5.84
N ASP A 164 16.81 9.15 6.53
CA ASP A 164 17.10 10.43 7.18
C ASP A 164 16.14 10.80 8.34
N GLN A 165 15.43 9.82 8.90
CA GLN A 165 14.53 10.03 10.04
C GLN A 165 15.03 9.36 11.32
N VAL A 166 14.56 9.87 12.46
CA VAL A 166 14.90 9.42 13.81
C VAL A 166 13.75 8.58 14.35
N ALA A 167 14.05 7.47 15.02
CA ALA A 167 13.05 6.69 15.74
C ALA A 167 12.74 7.36 17.08
N PHE A 168 11.53 7.15 17.59
CA PHE A 168 11.10 7.75 18.85
C PHE A 168 10.97 6.70 19.94
N ASP A 169 11.47 7.06 21.13
CA ASP A 169 11.18 6.32 22.34
C ASP A 169 9.65 6.30 22.57
N ASN A 170 9.12 5.10 22.80
CA ASN A 170 7.67 4.87 22.91
C ASN A 170 6.88 5.31 21.65
N GLY A 171 7.50 5.21 20.48
CA GLY A 171 6.85 5.46 19.20
C GLY A 171 5.62 4.58 18.96
N ALA A 172 4.70 5.05 18.12
CA ALA A 172 3.47 4.32 17.84
C ALA A 172 3.70 3.05 16.99
N PHE A 173 4.87 2.92 16.35
CA PHE A 173 5.18 1.86 15.39
C PHE A 173 5.01 0.45 15.96
N SER A 174 5.74 0.09 17.01
CA SER A 174 5.74 -1.27 17.56
C SER A 174 4.35 -1.71 18.04
N ARG A 175 3.61 -0.80 18.68
CA ARG A 175 2.23 -1.03 19.12
C ARG A 175 1.29 -1.24 17.93
N ILE A 176 1.31 -0.34 16.95
CA ILE A 176 0.45 -0.41 15.76
C ILE A 176 0.79 -1.67 14.95
N LEU A 177 2.07 -1.99 14.78
CA LEU A 177 2.52 -3.21 14.10
C LEU A 177 1.94 -4.46 14.77
N ALA A 178 2.05 -4.54 16.10
CA ALA A 178 1.50 -5.66 16.85
C ALA A 178 -0.03 -5.76 16.72
N GLU A 179 -0.75 -4.63 16.60
CA GLU A 179 -2.19 -4.64 16.35
C GLU A 179 -2.52 -5.13 14.93
N GLU A 180 -1.83 -4.63 13.89
CA GLU A 180 -2.09 -5.02 12.49
C GLU A 180 -1.74 -6.48 12.20
N VAL A 181 -0.63 -6.98 12.75
CA VAL A 181 -0.20 -8.39 12.63
C VAL A 181 -1.25 -9.36 13.20
N ARG A 182 -2.08 -8.93 14.17
CA ARG A 182 -3.13 -9.76 14.76
C ARG A 182 -4.48 -9.62 14.07
N ARG A 183 -4.62 -8.73 13.10
CA ARG A 183 -5.88 -8.58 12.37
C ARG A 183 -6.06 -9.73 11.38
N PRO A 184 -7.27 -10.32 11.29
CA PRO A 184 -7.59 -11.30 10.25
C PRO A 184 -7.70 -10.63 8.88
N LEU A 185 -7.70 -11.45 7.83
CA LEU A 185 -7.88 -11.04 6.43
C LEU A 185 -6.78 -10.09 5.95
N GLN A 186 -5.53 -10.35 6.33
CA GLN A 186 -4.37 -9.57 5.90
C GLN A 186 -3.16 -10.47 5.72
N ASN A 187 -2.44 -10.25 4.63
CA ASN A 187 -1.09 -10.80 4.50
C ASN A 187 -0.06 -9.90 5.22
N ILE A 188 1.18 -10.36 5.34
CA ILE A 188 2.25 -9.62 6.05
C ILE A 188 2.53 -8.23 5.46
N ALA A 189 2.49 -8.10 4.13
CA ALA A 189 2.67 -6.81 3.47
C ALA A 189 1.50 -5.87 3.78
N ASP A 190 0.28 -6.41 3.82
CA ASP A 190 -0.91 -5.63 4.14
C ASP A 190 -0.85 -5.05 5.56
N ALA A 191 -0.45 -5.88 6.53
CA ALA A 191 -0.29 -5.47 7.92
C ALA A 191 0.76 -4.35 8.06
N LEU A 192 1.83 -4.40 7.28
CA LEU A 192 2.90 -3.41 7.33
C LEU A 192 2.55 -2.11 6.62
N LYS A 193 1.88 -2.18 5.47
CA LYS A 193 1.33 -0.99 4.83
C LYS A 193 0.37 -0.28 5.77
N ARG A 194 -0.57 -1.02 6.37
CA ARG A 194 -1.50 -0.47 7.38
C ARG A 194 -0.78 0.09 8.60
N THR A 195 0.32 -0.54 9.02
CA THR A 195 1.16 -0.02 10.09
C THR A 195 1.75 1.33 9.71
N SER A 196 2.33 1.45 8.51
CA SER A 196 2.87 2.71 8.00
C SER A 196 1.79 3.79 7.93
N ASP A 197 0.64 3.45 7.37
CA ASP A 197 -0.52 4.33 7.23
C ASP A 197 -0.99 4.89 8.59
N ARG A 198 -1.18 4.00 9.58
CA ARG A 198 -1.65 4.37 10.92
C ARG A 198 -0.60 5.16 11.72
N VAL A 199 0.68 4.82 11.58
CA VAL A 199 1.78 5.55 12.26
C VAL A 199 1.91 6.96 11.68
N ALA A 200 1.81 7.11 10.36
CA ALA A 200 1.86 8.41 9.69
C ALA A 200 0.75 9.35 10.20
N VAL A 201 -0.48 8.83 10.34
CA VAL A 201 -1.62 9.61 10.85
C VAL A 201 -1.48 9.93 12.34
N ALA A 202 -0.97 9.01 13.16
CA ALA A 202 -0.68 9.28 14.57
C ALA A 202 0.37 10.39 14.74
N GLY A 203 1.40 10.40 13.87
CA GLY A 203 2.41 11.45 13.82
C GLY A 203 1.82 12.83 13.57
N LEU A 204 0.95 12.96 12.56
CA LEU A 204 0.25 14.22 12.24
C LEU A 204 -0.52 14.80 13.42
N LYS A 205 -1.23 13.96 14.19
CA LYS A 205 -2.05 14.41 15.33
C LYS A 205 -1.23 14.83 16.56
N SER A 206 -0.03 14.27 16.74
CA SER A 206 0.78 14.47 17.95
C SER A 206 1.73 15.66 17.88
N GLY A 207 1.90 16.29 16.71
CA GLY A 207 2.86 17.38 16.51
C GLY A 207 4.33 16.98 16.65
N LYS A 208 4.63 15.69 16.93
CA LYS A 208 5.98 15.13 16.92
C LYS A 208 6.41 14.91 15.46
N THR A 209 7.72 14.99 15.20
CA THR A 209 8.28 14.71 13.87
C THR A 209 7.79 13.35 13.37
N LEU A 210 7.27 13.29 12.14
CA LEU A 210 6.64 12.08 11.62
C LEU A 210 7.64 10.92 11.51
N GLN A 211 7.38 9.84 12.27
CA GLN A 211 7.95 8.53 11.97
C GLN A 211 7.21 7.97 10.75
N LYS A 212 7.93 7.60 9.68
CA LYS A 212 7.35 6.99 8.48
C LYS A 212 7.86 5.55 8.33
N PRO A 213 7.14 4.54 8.83
CA PRO A 213 7.54 3.17 8.61
C PRO A 213 7.60 2.84 7.13
N THR A 214 8.65 2.12 6.73
CA THR A 214 8.83 1.62 5.36
C THR A 214 9.15 0.14 5.44
N PHE A 215 9.18 -0.58 4.32
CA PHE A 215 9.63 -1.97 4.35
C PHE A 215 10.23 -2.40 3.01
N ASP A 216 11.20 -3.30 3.01
CA ASP A 216 11.71 -3.98 1.81
C ASP A 216 11.15 -5.39 1.75
N TYR A 217 10.87 -5.92 0.56
CA TYR A 217 10.47 -7.32 0.42
C TYR A 217 11.11 -7.99 -0.79
N GLY A 218 11.31 -9.30 -0.67
CA GLY A 218 11.78 -10.19 -1.73
C GLY A 218 11.09 -11.55 -1.69
N LEU A 219 9.78 -11.53 -1.40
CA LEU A 219 8.92 -12.70 -1.37
C LEU A 219 8.76 -13.28 -2.78
N GLN A 220 8.86 -14.61 -2.91
CA GLN A 220 8.43 -15.34 -4.10
C GLN A 220 7.10 -16.03 -3.79
N GLY A 221 6.09 -15.78 -4.62
CA GLY A 221 4.71 -16.21 -4.38
C GLY A 221 3.89 -15.23 -3.51
N ALA A 222 2.68 -15.65 -3.10
CA ALA A 222 1.79 -14.84 -2.28
C ALA A 222 2.38 -14.59 -0.88
N PRO A 223 2.30 -13.36 -0.34
CA PRO A 223 2.83 -13.09 1.00
C PRO A 223 2.13 -13.93 2.07
N PRO A 224 2.86 -14.44 3.08
CA PRO A 224 2.26 -15.24 4.15
C PRO A 224 1.30 -14.40 4.99
N CYS A 225 0.32 -15.07 5.58
CA CYS A 225 -0.69 -14.43 6.43
C CYS A 225 -0.44 -14.76 7.89
N PHE A 226 -0.74 -13.82 8.78
CA PHE A 226 -0.55 -14.02 10.22
C PHE A 226 -1.71 -14.81 10.85
N VAL A 227 -2.95 -14.33 10.65
CA VAL A 227 -4.16 -14.96 11.20
C VAL A 227 -4.98 -15.62 10.10
N SER A 228 -5.29 -14.87 9.03
CA SER A 228 -5.94 -15.40 7.83
C SER A 228 -5.66 -14.48 6.64
N CYS A 229 -5.65 -15.03 5.42
CA CYS A 229 -5.53 -14.24 4.21
C CYS A 229 -6.90 -13.66 3.81
N ASP A 230 -6.89 -12.45 3.27
CA ASP A 230 -8.03 -12.00 2.46
C ASP A 230 -8.03 -12.83 1.16
N ALA A 231 -9.03 -13.68 0.99
CA ALA A 231 -9.18 -14.50 -0.21
C ALA A 231 -9.29 -13.63 -1.48
N ASN A 232 -9.76 -12.39 -1.35
CA ASN A 232 -9.89 -11.43 -2.44
C ASN A 232 -8.60 -10.63 -2.67
N ALA A 233 -7.56 -10.80 -1.84
CA ALA A 233 -6.26 -10.16 -2.00
C ALA A 233 -5.31 -10.90 -2.95
N GLN A 234 -5.74 -12.04 -3.50
CA GLN A 234 -5.00 -12.69 -4.57
C GLN A 234 -4.79 -11.72 -5.74
N ASP A 235 -3.56 -11.72 -6.25
CA ASP A 235 -3.09 -10.91 -7.38
C ASP A 235 -3.13 -9.39 -7.16
N ARG A 236 -3.37 -8.91 -5.92
CA ARG A 236 -3.13 -7.51 -5.57
C ARG A 236 -1.62 -7.28 -5.43
N PHE A 237 -1.17 -6.12 -5.89
CA PHE A 237 0.23 -5.69 -5.75
C PHE A 237 0.29 -4.19 -5.44
N TYR A 238 1.48 -3.67 -5.18
CA TYR A 238 1.72 -2.24 -4.99
C TYR A 238 3.14 -1.92 -5.44
N ASP A 239 3.34 -0.73 -6.01
CA ASP A 239 4.61 -0.35 -6.61
C ASP A 239 5.54 0.38 -5.62
N CYS A 240 5.00 0.87 -4.50
CA CYS A 240 5.74 1.52 -3.42
C CYS A 240 4.94 1.48 -2.10
N ALA A 241 5.57 1.77 -0.96
CA ALA A 241 4.90 1.70 0.35
C ALA A 241 3.72 2.66 0.52
N ASN A 242 3.78 3.83 -0.11
CA ASN A 242 2.69 4.81 -0.08
C ASN A 242 1.78 4.71 -1.33
N CYS A 243 2.02 3.71 -2.19
CA CYS A 243 1.23 3.51 -3.39
C CYS A 243 -0.05 2.75 -3.03
N PRO A 244 -1.17 3.04 -3.71
CA PRO A 244 -2.38 2.25 -3.57
C PRO A 244 -2.15 0.79 -3.96
N TYR A 245 -2.93 -0.11 -3.36
CA TYR A 245 -3.03 -1.47 -3.88
C TYR A 245 -3.59 -1.43 -5.28
N LEU A 246 -2.95 -2.13 -6.20
CA LEU A 246 -3.34 -2.28 -7.58
C LEU A 246 -3.81 -3.70 -7.85
N LYS A 247 -4.69 -3.82 -8.85
CA LYS A 247 -5.04 -5.10 -9.46
C LYS A 247 -5.12 -4.94 -10.98
N VAL A 248 -4.70 -5.97 -11.71
CA VAL A 248 -4.80 -5.98 -13.17
C VAL A 248 -6.26 -6.20 -13.58
N VAL A 249 -6.77 -5.29 -14.40
CA VAL A 249 -8.03 -5.43 -15.12
C VAL A 249 -7.71 -5.92 -16.54
N PRO A 250 -8.31 -7.04 -16.99
CA PRO A 250 -7.98 -7.62 -18.28
C PRO A 250 -8.50 -6.78 -19.44
N ALA A 251 -7.78 -6.81 -20.56
CA ALA A 251 -8.33 -6.37 -21.84
C ALA A 251 -9.59 -7.19 -22.18
N GLY A 252 -10.50 -6.59 -22.94
CA GLY A 252 -11.75 -7.26 -23.27
C GLY A 252 -12.78 -6.32 -23.87
N SER A 253 -14.00 -6.83 -24.03
CA SER A 253 -15.12 -6.05 -24.52
C SER A 253 -16.25 -6.04 -23.51
N ALA A 254 -16.93 -4.90 -23.38
CA ALA A 254 -18.10 -4.78 -22.52
C ALA A 254 -19.16 -3.87 -23.15
N THR A 255 -20.40 -4.05 -22.71
CA THR A 255 -21.49 -3.13 -23.00
C THR A 255 -21.39 -1.94 -22.03
N ILE A 256 -21.22 -0.73 -22.58
CA ILE A 256 -21.00 0.52 -21.83
C ILE A 256 -22.14 1.48 -22.12
N GLY A 257 -22.61 2.19 -21.08
CA GLY A 257 -23.77 3.09 -21.11
C GLY A 257 -25.04 2.48 -20.48
N SER A 258 -26.17 3.17 -20.61
CA SER A 258 -27.47 2.72 -20.10
C SER A 258 -28.49 2.51 -21.23
N THR A 259 -29.48 1.64 -20.98
CA THR A 259 -30.60 1.48 -21.92
C THR A 259 -31.51 2.71 -21.88
N ALA A 260 -32.20 3.01 -22.98
CA ALA A 260 -33.10 4.18 -23.03
C ALA A 260 -34.23 4.12 -21.98
N SER A 261 -34.60 2.92 -21.53
CA SER A 261 -35.64 2.66 -20.53
C SER A 261 -35.10 2.41 -19.13
N GLU A 262 -33.80 2.55 -18.88
CA GLU A 262 -33.23 2.34 -17.55
C GLU A 262 -33.75 3.41 -16.57
N PRO A 263 -34.40 3.01 -15.46
CA PRO A 263 -34.90 3.98 -14.49
C PRO A 263 -33.79 4.89 -13.94
N GLY A 264 -34.08 6.18 -13.84
CA GLY A 264 -33.11 7.15 -13.32
C GLY A 264 -32.03 7.58 -14.32
N ARG A 265 -32.03 7.09 -15.57
CA ARG A 265 -31.10 7.49 -16.62
C ARG A 265 -31.06 9.01 -16.83
N GLY A 266 -29.87 9.59 -16.75
CA GLY A 266 -29.55 10.96 -17.11
C GLY A 266 -29.53 11.17 -18.63
N ALA A 267 -29.81 12.41 -19.05
CA ALA A 267 -29.84 12.77 -20.48
C ALA A 267 -28.45 12.75 -21.15
N ASP A 268 -27.39 12.87 -20.36
CA ASP A 268 -25.99 12.87 -20.76
C ASP A 268 -25.35 11.46 -20.75
N GLU A 269 -26.12 10.43 -20.36
CA GLU A 269 -25.64 9.05 -20.39
C GLU A 269 -25.65 8.49 -21.82
N PRO A 270 -24.52 7.90 -22.29
CA PRO A 270 -24.48 7.27 -23.59
C PRO A 270 -25.45 6.09 -23.64
N ILE A 271 -26.11 5.91 -24.78
CA ILE A 271 -26.87 4.70 -25.07
C ILE A 271 -25.90 3.51 -25.07
N GLN A 272 -26.34 2.40 -24.49
CA GLN A 272 -25.56 1.16 -24.43
C GLN A 272 -24.97 0.76 -25.78
N ARG A 273 -23.66 0.51 -25.78
CA ARG A 273 -22.91 0.04 -26.95
C ARG A 273 -21.73 -0.83 -26.55
N GLN A 274 -21.32 -1.72 -27.46
CA GLN A 274 -20.12 -2.51 -27.27
C GLN A 274 -18.88 -1.61 -27.36
N MET A 275 -18.02 -1.68 -26.35
CA MET A 275 -16.74 -0.99 -26.31
C MET A 275 -15.63 -2.00 -26.03
N GLN A 276 -14.41 -1.64 -26.42
CA GLN A 276 -13.23 -2.49 -26.26
C GLN A 276 -12.18 -1.79 -25.41
N ILE A 277 -11.64 -2.51 -24.43
CA ILE A 277 -10.40 -2.21 -23.73
C ILE A 277 -9.29 -2.98 -24.44
N GLU A 278 -8.42 -2.26 -25.14
CA GLU A 278 -7.39 -2.88 -26.01
C GLU A 278 -6.29 -3.58 -25.23
N ARG A 279 -5.93 -3.04 -24.06
CA ARG A 279 -4.82 -3.51 -23.25
C ARG A 279 -5.21 -3.65 -21.79
N PRO A 280 -4.72 -4.67 -21.08
CA PRO A 280 -4.89 -4.73 -19.65
C PRO A 280 -4.20 -3.52 -19.00
N PHE A 281 -4.78 -3.05 -17.92
CA PHE A 281 -4.23 -1.95 -17.12
C PHE A 281 -4.37 -2.31 -15.65
N ALA A 282 -3.52 -1.75 -14.81
CA ALA A 282 -3.69 -1.86 -13.37
C ALA A 282 -4.54 -0.71 -12.85
N VAL A 283 -5.43 -0.99 -11.92
CA VAL A 283 -6.28 0.02 -11.25
C VAL A 283 -6.17 -0.14 -9.75
N SER A 284 -6.25 0.97 -9.01
CA SER A 284 -6.28 0.87 -7.56
C SER A 284 -7.52 0.12 -7.10
N VAL A 285 -7.31 -0.85 -6.20
CA VAL A 285 -8.34 -1.74 -5.64
C VAL A 285 -9.39 -0.93 -4.88
N PHE A 286 -8.92 0.13 -4.23
CA PHE A 286 -9.70 1.07 -3.44
C PHE A 286 -9.64 2.47 -4.06
N GLU A 287 -10.57 3.31 -3.65
CA GLU A 287 -10.38 4.77 -3.71
C GLU A 287 -9.09 5.14 -2.96
N VAL A 288 -8.38 6.17 -3.40
CA VAL A 288 -7.19 6.70 -2.72
C VAL A 288 -7.60 7.12 -1.31
N THR A 289 -6.95 6.53 -0.32
CA THR A 289 -7.30 6.75 1.09
C THR A 289 -6.76 8.07 1.64
N ILE A 290 -7.32 8.54 2.76
CA ILE A 290 -6.76 9.68 3.51
C ILE A 290 -5.29 9.47 3.82
N SER A 291 -4.88 8.25 4.20
CA SER A 291 -3.48 7.93 4.49
C SER A 291 -2.58 8.08 3.26
N GLU A 292 -2.99 7.51 2.13
CA GLU A 292 -2.24 7.58 0.88
C GLU A 292 -2.16 9.01 0.35
N TRP A 293 -3.23 9.79 0.49
CA TRP A 293 -3.23 11.21 0.15
C TRP A 293 -2.32 12.03 1.08
N ALA A 294 -2.38 11.78 2.39
CA ALA A 294 -1.55 12.46 3.38
C ALA A 294 -0.04 12.28 3.11
N ALA A 295 0.36 11.16 2.51
CA ALA A 295 1.73 10.96 2.05
C ALA A 295 2.16 12.01 1.00
N CYS A 296 1.30 12.28 0.02
CA CYS A 296 1.54 13.32 -1.00
C CYS A 296 1.55 14.73 -0.40
N VAL A 297 0.65 15.02 0.55
CA VAL A 297 0.58 16.33 1.23
C VAL A 297 1.87 16.63 2.00
N ARG A 298 2.34 15.62 2.73
CA ARG A 298 3.55 15.69 3.53
C ARG A 298 4.80 15.89 2.68
N ASP A 299 4.82 15.31 1.49
CA ASP A 299 5.88 15.50 0.51
C ASP A 299 5.70 16.81 -0.30
N ARG A 300 4.73 17.65 0.11
CA ARG A 300 4.42 18.98 -0.43
C ARG A 300 3.99 18.98 -1.90
N ALA A 301 3.57 17.83 -2.41
CA ALA A 301 3.06 17.71 -3.78
C ALA A 301 1.54 17.87 -3.86
N CYS A 302 0.82 17.60 -2.76
CA CYS A 302 -0.63 17.76 -2.67
C CYS A 302 -1.02 18.75 -1.57
N ARG A 303 -2.23 19.29 -1.65
CA ARG A 303 -2.86 20.05 -0.55
C ARG A 303 -3.60 19.14 0.42
N ALA A 304 -3.88 19.63 1.62
CA ALA A 304 -4.81 18.97 2.53
C ALA A 304 -6.22 18.84 1.93
N VAL A 305 -6.92 17.78 2.31
CA VAL A 305 -8.26 17.37 1.88
C VAL A 305 -9.25 17.41 3.05
N ALA A 306 -10.51 17.08 2.79
CA ALA A 306 -11.55 17.05 3.82
C ALA A 306 -11.15 16.15 5.00
N ASP A 307 -11.46 16.61 6.22
CA ASP A 307 -11.18 15.90 7.45
C ASP A 307 -12.47 15.35 8.05
N TRP A 308 -12.66 14.02 7.92
CA TRP A 308 -13.79 13.28 8.47
C TRP A 308 -13.49 12.69 9.85
N SER A 309 -12.40 13.11 10.51
CA SER A 309 -11.94 12.44 11.73
C SER A 309 -12.87 12.60 12.94
N LYS A 310 -13.82 13.56 12.91
CA LYS A 310 -14.85 13.72 13.93
C LYS A 310 -15.94 12.67 13.80
N GLU A 311 -16.36 12.39 12.57
CA GLU A 311 -17.40 11.43 12.22
C GLU A 311 -16.83 10.02 12.24
N ASN A 312 -15.65 9.83 11.66
CA ASN A 312 -14.97 8.55 11.55
C ASN A 312 -13.43 8.74 11.47
N PRO A 313 -12.68 8.52 12.57
CA PRO A 313 -11.23 8.74 12.62
C PRO A 313 -10.40 7.66 11.90
N ASN A 314 -11.00 6.92 10.96
CA ASN A 314 -10.35 5.85 10.23
C ASN A 314 -9.47 6.40 9.09
N PRO A 315 -8.16 6.10 9.06
CA PRO A 315 -7.26 6.57 8.00
C PRO A 315 -7.53 5.90 6.64
N LEU A 316 -8.37 4.86 6.60
CA LEU A 316 -8.77 4.11 5.40
C LEU A 316 -10.10 4.59 4.82
N LEU A 317 -10.58 5.77 5.21
CA LEU A 317 -11.61 6.45 4.43
C LEU A 317 -11.03 6.91 3.09
N PRO A 318 -11.86 7.05 2.04
CA PRO A 318 -11.44 7.74 0.83
C PRO A 318 -11.04 9.19 1.16
N ALA A 319 -9.97 9.67 0.55
CA ALA A 319 -9.67 11.10 0.53
C ALA A 319 -10.72 11.79 -0.34
N THR A 320 -11.47 12.75 0.24
CA THR A 320 -12.53 13.48 -0.47
C THR A 320 -12.29 14.99 -0.47
N GLY A 321 -13.08 15.74 -1.24
CA GLY A 321 -12.82 17.16 -1.44
C GLY A 321 -11.66 17.39 -2.41
N ILE A 322 -11.39 16.46 -3.34
CA ILE A 322 -10.31 16.52 -4.33
C ILE A 322 -10.80 17.25 -5.58
N GLY A 323 -10.03 18.22 -6.11
CA GLY A 323 -10.27 18.80 -7.43
C GLY A 323 -9.52 18.03 -8.53
N PHE A 324 -9.91 18.21 -9.80
CA PHE A 324 -9.25 17.50 -10.91
C PHE A 324 -7.74 17.82 -10.99
N ASP A 325 -7.33 19.07 -10.79
CA ASP A 325 -5.92 19.45 -10.79
C ASP A 325 -5.17 18.84 -9.60
N ASP A 326 -5.82 18.68 -8.45
CA ASP A 326 -5.25 17.98 -7.30
C ASP A 326 -5.04 16.49 -7.63
N ALA A 327 -5.98 15.86 -8.34
CA ALA A 327 -5.85 14.48 -8.80
C ALA A 327 -4.68 14.31 -9.78
N GLN A 328 -4.48 15.27 -10.70
CA GLN A 328 -3.33 15.28 -11.61
C GLN A 328 -2.00 15.42 -10.84
N ALA A 329 -1.95 16.31 -9.84
CA ALA A 329 -0.79 16.45 -8.98
C ALA A 329 -0.47 15.16 -8.20
N TYR A 330 -1.51 14.47 -7.71
CA TYR A 330 -1.35 13.20 -7.01
C TYR A 330 -0.78 12.10 -7.90
N VAL A 331 -1.31 11.89 -9.12
CA VAL A 331 -0.79 10.86 -10.04
C VAL A 331 0.60 11.18 -10.57
N ALA A 332 0.93 12.47 -10.72
CA ALA A 332 2.29 12.90 -11.05
C ALA A 332 3.28 12.59 -9.93
N TRP A 333 2.92 12.92 -8.67
CA TRP A 333 3.70 12.54 -7.50
C TRP A 333 3.86 11.02 -7.40
N LEU A 334 2.78 10.27 -7.58
CA LEU A 334 2.78 8.82 -7.50
C LEU A 334 3.68 8.18 -8.58
N SER A 335 3.70 8.76 -9.77
CA SER A 335 4.62 8.35 -10.84
C SER A 335 6.09 8.58 -10.46
N VAL A 336 6.40 9.69 -9.80
CA VAL A 336 7.75 9.95 -9.28
C VAL A 336 8.11 8.99 -8.14
N GLN A 337 7.17 8.67 -7.25
CA GLN A 337 7.42 7.76 -6.13
C GLN A 337 7.68 6.32 -6.57
N SER A 338 6.94 5.84 -7.57
CA SER A 338 7.04 4.47 -8.07
C SER A 338 8.05 4.29 -9.20
N GLY A 339 8.37 5.36 -9.94
CA GLY A 339 9.09 5.29 -11.20
C GLY A 339 8.26 4.70 -12.35
N LEU A 340 6.94 4.59 -12.19
CA LEU A 340 6.01 3.97 -13.14
C LEU A 340 4.91 4.96 -13.58
N PRO A 341 4.31 4.77 -14.77
CA PRO A 341 3.35 5.73 -15.32
C PRO A 341 1.97 5.59 -14.68
N TYR A 342 1.67 6.43 -13.69
CA TYR A 342 0.34 6.56 -13.09
C TYR A 342 -0.47 7.69 -13.74
N ARG A 343 -1.78 7.48 -13.85
CA ARG A 343 -2.72 8.45 -14.41
C ARG A 343 -4.10 8.33 -13.77
N VAL A 344 -4.92 9.35 -14.02
CA VAL A 344 -6.36 9.30 -13.73
C VAL A 344 -7.03 8.37 -14.76
N PRO A 345 -7.99 7.51 -14.36
CA PRO A 345 -8.68 6.62 -15.29
C PRO A 345 -9.40 7.39 -16.40
N THR A 346 -9.46 6.82 -17.58
CA THR A 346 -10.47 7.24 -18.56
C THR A 346 -11.86 6.87 -18.07
N GLU A 347 -12.86 7.58 -18.56
CA GLU A 347 -14.25 7.27 -18.23
C GLU A 347 -14.64 5.84 -18.65
N LEU A 348 -14.14 5.39 -19.81
CA LEU A 348 -14.37 4.05 -20.32
C LEU A 348 -13.74 2.98 -19.41
N GLU A 349 -12.48 3.15 -19.02
CA GLU A 349 -11.79 2.24 -18.11
C GLU A 349 -12.50 2.15 -16.76
N TRP A 350 -12.96 3.29 -16.25
CA TRP A 350 -13.70 3.33 -15.00
C TRP A 350 -14.99 2.51 -15.07
N GLU A 351 -15.83 2.74 -16.09
CA GLU A 351 -17.09 2.00 -16.23
C GLU A 351 -16.86 0.52 -16.51
N TYR A 352 -15.87 0.18 -17.34
CA TYR A 352 -15.49 -1.20 -17.59
C TYR A 352 -15.06 -1.92 -16.29
N ALA A 353 -14.21 -1.27 -15.50
CA ALA A 353 -13.75 -1.78 -14.22
C ALA A 353 -14.90 -1.90 -13.20
N ALA A 354 -15.83 -0.94 -13.18
CA ALA A 354 -16.98 -0.94 -12.28
C ALA A 354 -17.94 -2.09 -12.60
N ARG A 355 -18.25 -2.30 -13.89
CA ARG A 355 -19.14 -3.39 -14.36
C ARG A 355 -18.55 -4.77 -14.07
N ALA A 356 -17.25 -4.96 -14.25
CA ALA A 356 -16.58 -6.24 -14.03
C ALA A 356 -17.33 -7.44 -14.66
N ASN A 357 -17.59 -7.35 -15.97
CA ASN A 357 -18.39 -8.29 -16.77
C ASN A 357 -19.91 -8.30 -16.51
N SER A 358 -20.42 -7.46 -15.61
CA SER A 358 -21.86 -7.34 -15.40
C SER A 358 -22.55 -6.51 -16.50
N HIS A 359 -23.75 -6.94 -16.86
CA HIS A 359 -24.66 -6.25 -17.78
C HIS A 359 -25.83 -5.56 -17.06
N SER A 360 -25.93 -5.70 -15.73
CA SER A 360 -26.99 -5.09 -14.93
C SER A 360 -26.73 -3.62 -14.61
N VAL A 361 -27.69 -2.99 -13.93
CA VAL A 361 -27.63 -1.58 -13.50
C VAL A 361 -26.46 -1.31 -12.54
N PHE A 362 -26.27 -2.21 -11.57
CA PHE A 362 -25.17 -2.22 -10.60
C PHE A 362 -24.25 -3.43 -10.84
N PRO A 363 -23.02 -3.46 -10.29
CA PRO A 363 -22.08 -4.57 -10.51
C PRO A 363 -22.59 -5.93 -10.05
N TRP A 364 -23.53 -5.95 -9.10
CA TRP A 364 -24.09 -7.16 -8.48
C TRP A 364 -25.54 -7.48 -8.88
N GLY A 365 -26.21 -6.62 -9.65
CA GLY A 365 -27.60 -6.83 -10.04
C GLY A 365 -28.34 -5.55 -10.44
N ASP A 366 -29.65 -5.65 -10.55
CA ASP A 366 -30.53 -4.54 -10.96
C ASP A 366 -31.14 -3.75 -9.79
N GLU A 367 -30.89 -4.20 -8.56
CA GLU A 367 -31.34 -3.58 -7.32
C GLU A 367 -30.14 -3.28 -6.41
N ILE A 368 -30.35 -2.39 -5.44
CA ILE A 368 -29.32 -1.98 -4.48
C ILE A 368 -29.89 -1.96 -3.06
N ALA A 369 -29.24 -2.69 -2.16
CA ALA A 369 -29.55 -2.73 -0.75
C ALA A 369 -28.54 -1.92 0.09
N PRO A 370 -28.90 -1.51 1.32
CA PRO A 370 -28.00 -0.85 2.26
C PRO A 370 -26.71 -1.62 2.58
N SER A 371 -26.65 -2.92 2.30
CA SER A 371 -25.49 -3.79 2.49
C SER A 371 -24.49 -3.78 1.33
N ASP A 372 -24.81 -3.10 0.22
CA ASP A 372 -24.05 -3.24 -1.03
C ASP A 372 -23.11 -2.06 -1.28
N ALA A 373 -23.46 -0.86 -0.79
CA ALA A 373 -22.66 0.36 -0.92
C ALA A 373 -23.00 1.40 0.15
N ASN A 374 -22.13 2.41 0.28
CA ASN A 374 -22.38 3.60 1.11
C ASN A 374 -23.00 4.74 0.27
N TYR A 375 -24.21 5.17 0.62
CA TYR A 375 -25.00 6.19 -0.10
C TYR A 375 -26.10 6.79 0.79
N ASP A 376 -26.92 7.70 0.24
CA ASP A 376 -28.17 8.11 0.88
C ASP A 376 -29.21 6.99 0.80
N GLN A 377 -29.22 6.16 1.84
CA GLN A 377 -30.07 4.99 1.98
C GLN A 377 -31.53 5.31 2.32
N THR A 378 -31.92 6.60 2.41
CA THR A 378 -33.31 6.99 2.69
C THR A 378 -34.22 6.91 1.46
N ALA A 379 -33.62 6.92 0.26
CA ALA A 379 -34.33 6.73 -0.99
C ALA A 379 -34.27 5.26 -1.45
N SER A 380 -35.28 4.85 -2.22
CA SER A 380 -35.39 3.50 -2.78
C SER A 380 -35.19 3.53 -4.30
N TYR A 381 -34.58 2.48 -4.85
CA TYR A 381 -34.49 2.25 -6.29
C TYR A 381 -35.14 0.92 -6.61
N ARG A 382 -36.15 0.93 -7.50
CA ARG A 382 -36.96 -0.25 -7.84
C ARG A 382 -37.59 -0.96 -6.63
N GLY A 383 -37.91 -0.23 -5.57
CA GLY A 383 -38.52 -0.80 -4.36
C GLY A 383 -37.52 -1.47 -3.42
N SER A 384 -36.22 -1.24 -3.62
CA SER A 384 -35.18 -1.74 -2.73
C SER A 384 -35.31 -1.21 -1.30
N ALA A 385 -34.74 -1.95 -0.36
CA ALA A 385 -34.78 -1.63 1.06
C ALA A 385 -34.08 -0.29 1.37
N THR A 386 -34.60 0.43 2.38
CA THR A 386 -34.06 1.70 2.86
C THR A 386 -33.45 1.57 4.25
N SER A 387 -32.57 2.49 4.62
CA SER A 387 -31.91 2.56 5.93
C SER A 387 -31.61 4.03 6.28
N PRO A 388 -31.43 4.40 7.57
CA PRO A 388 -31.04 5.75 7.93
C PRO A 388 -29.75 6.20 7.24
N TYR A 389 -29.75 7.45 6.76
CA TYR A 389 -28.59 8.06 6.11
C TYR A 389 -27.48 8.38 7.12
N ARG A 390 -26.25 7.94 6.85
CA ARG A 390 -25.08 8.17 7.72
C ARG A 390 -24.48 9.56 7.59
N GLY A 391 -24.38 10.10 6.37
CA GLY A 391 -23.85 11.45 6.14
C GLY A 391 -22.34 11.59 5.96
N TYR A 392 -21.57 10.50 5.93
CA TYR A 392 -20.10 10.53 5.83
C TYR A 392 -19.54 9.28 5.13
N PRO A 393 -18.30 9.32 4.60
CA PRO A 393 -17.69 8.18 3.94
C PRO A 393 -17.35 7.05 4.92
N GLU A 394 -17.31 5.82 4.41
CA GLU A 394 -16.91 4.63 5.17
C GLU A 394 -15.55 4.11 4.71
N ALA A 395 -14.99 3.17 5.48
CA ALA A 395 -13.72 2.55 5.15
C ALA A 395 -13.80 1.94 3.75
N VAL A 396 -12.74 2.05 2.95
CA VAL A 396 -12.70 1.53 1.57
C VAL A 396 -12.93 0.01 1.46
N THR A 397 -12.92 -0.70 2.60
CA THR A 397 -13.19 -2.15 2.70
C THR A 397 -14.57 -2.48 3.28
N ALA A 398 -15.46 -1.51 3.48
CA ALA A 398 -16.70 -1.70 4.24
C ALA A 398 -17.75 -2.57 3.50
N TYR A 399 -17.72 -2.58 2.17
CA TYR A 399 -18.68 -3.28 1.31
C TYR A 399 -17.97 -4.32 0.43
N PRO A 400 -18.70 -5.34 -0.08
CA PRO A 400 -18.11 -6.37 -0.94
C PRO A 400 -17.50 -5.79 -2.24
N PRO A 401 -16.45 -6.41 -2.79
CA PRO A 401 -15.93 -6.02 -4.09
C PRO A 401 -16.80 -6.52 -5.24
N ASN A 402 -16.62 -5.95 -6.43
CA ASN A 402 -17.17 -6.51 -7.68
C ASN A 402 -16.38 -7.74 -8.15
N ALA A 403 -16.77 -8.32 -9.30
CA ALA A 403 -16.15 -9.55 -9.82
C ALA A 403 -14.65 -9.42 -10.22
N PHE A 404 -14.15 -8.19 -10.41
CA PHE A 404 -12.71 -7.96 -10.59
C PHE A 404 -11.97 -7.83 -9.25
N GLY A 405 -12.67 -7.83 -8.11
CA GLY A 405 -12.07 -7.62 -6.80
C GLY A 405 -11.85 -6.15 -6.45
N LEU A 406 -12.56 -5.23 -7.11
CA LEU A 406 -12.49 -3.79 -6.86
C LEU A 406 -13.61 -3.37 -5.90
N TYR A 407 -13.26 -2.56 -4.92
CA TYR A 407 -14.16 -2.13 -3.85
C TYR A 407 -14.67 -0.72 -4.10
N GLN A 408 -15.88 -0.44 -3.60
CA GLN A 408 -16.47 0.89 -3.61
C GLN A 408 -16.50 1.54 -5.01
N MET A 409 -16.63 0.74 -6.07
CA MET A 409 -16.84 1.27 -7.42
C MET A 409 -18.20 1.97 -7.56
N VAL A 410 -19.10 1.78 -6.58
CA VAL A 410 -20.42 2.38 -6.51
C VAL A 410 -20.62 2.90 -5.09
N GLY A 411 -20.95 4.19 -4.95
CA GLY A 411 -21.10 4.88 -3.67
C GLY A 411 -19.77 5.33 -3.07
N ASN A 412 -19.80 5.65 -1.78
CA ASN A 412 -18.69 6.16 -0.97
C ASN A 412 -18.15 7.53 -1.45
N ALA A 413 -17.38 7.65 -2.53
CA ALA A 413 -16.96 8.95 -3.08
C ALA A 413 -17.06 8.97 -4.61
N TRP A 414 -17.39 10.15 -5.15
CA TRP A 414 -17.34 10.38 -6.59
C TRP A 414 -15.90 10.28 -7.09
N GLU A 415 -15.62 9.54 -8.15
CA GLU A 415 -14.24 9.34 -8.62
C GLU A 415 -13.94 10.12 -9.91
N TRP A 416 -12.89 10.95 -9.90
CA TRP A 416 -12.44 11.68 -11.08
C TRP A 416 -12.00 10.77 -12.23
N THR A 417 -12.42 11.12 -13.45
CA THR A 417 -11.95 10.52 -14.70
C THR A 417 -11.42 11.59 -15.65
N THR A 418 -10.70 11.18 -16.69
CA THR A 418 -10.29 12.08 -17.77
C THR A 418 -11.43 12.42 -18.74
N GLY A 419 -12.63 11.85 -18.57
CA GLY A 419 -13.79 12.13 -19.41
C GLY A 419 -14.19 13.62 -19.41
N CYS A 420 -14.65 14.11 -20.55
CA CYS A 420 -15.09 15.49 -20.74
C CYS A 420 -16.59 15.53 -21.04
N SER A 421 -17.27 16.56 -20.53
CA SER A 421 -18.69 16.82 -20.85
C SER A 421 -18.89 17.47 -22.23
N ASP A 422 -17.88 18.19 -22.73
CA ASP A 422 -17.89 18.87 -24.03
C ASP A 422 -16.51 18.83 -24.70
N ALA A 423 -16.45 19.25 -25.97
CA ALA A 423 -15.21 19.27 -26.75
C ALA A 423 -14.16 20.26 -26.20
N ALA A 424 -14.60 21.31 -25.48
CA ALA A 424 -13.71 22.28 -24.84
C ALA A 424 -13.16 21.77 -23.48
N CYS A 425 -13.69 20.66 -22.99
CA CYS A 425 -13.39 20.03 -21.72
C CYS A 425 -13.40 21.00 -20.51
N LYS A 426 -14.37 21.90 -20.46
CA LYS A 426 -14.52 22.86 -19.35
C LYS A 426 -14.97 22.19 -18.04
N ALA A 427 -15.70 21.09 -18.18
CA ALA A 427 -16.09 20.24 -17.08
C ALA A 427 -15.69 18.79 -17.36
N ARG A 428 -15.13 18.16 -16.33
CA ARG A 428 -14.66 16.77 -16.33
C ARG A 428 -15.71 15.89 -15.67
N ILE A 429 -15.71 14.62 -16.04
CA ILE A 429 -16.68 13.65 -15.54
C ILE A 429 -16.13 12.95 -14.30
N VAL A 430 -16.96 12.91 -13.25
CA VAL A 430 -16.82 11.97 -12.14
C VAL A 430 -17.84 10.84 -12.28
N ARG A 431 -17.52 9.68 -11.72
CA ARG A 431 -18.35 8.46 -11.80
C ARG A 431 -18.54 7.82 -10.41
N GLY A 432 -19.52 6.93 -10.29
CA GLY A 432 -19.71 6.04 -9.14
C GLY A 432 -20.72 6.49 -8.09
N GLY A 433 -21.03 7.78 -7.99
CA GLY A 433 -21.82 8.30 -6.87
C GLY A 433 -20.98 8.45 -5.61
N SER A 434 -21.62 8.86 -4.52
CA SER A 434 -20.97 9.10 -3.23
C SER A 434 -21.86 8.73 -2.07
N PHE A 435 -21.34 8.85 -0.84
CA PHE A 435 -22.13 8.73 0.38
C PHE A 435 -23.33 9.71 0.41
N GLN A 436 -23.29 10.82 -0.34
CA GLN A 436 -24.39 11.80 -0.41
C GLN A 436 -25.38 11.54 -1.56
N SER A 437 -25.13 10.54 -2.39
CA SER A 437 -25.90 10.29 -3.60
C SER A 437 -27.09 9.38 -3.31
N THR A 438 -28.21 9.61 -3.99
CA THR A 438 -29.36 8.69 -3.97
C THR A 438 -29.04 7.41 -4.77
N PRO A 439 -29.76 6.29 -4.55
CA PRO A 439 -29.44 5.03 -5.24
C PRO A 439 -29.57 5.11 -6.77
N ALA A 440 -30.39 6.01 -7.31
CA ALA A 440 -30.48 6.22 -8.77
C ALA A 440 -29.21 6.86 -9.36
N GLU A 441 -28.44 7.58 -8.55
CA GLU A 441 -27.17 8.20 -8.95
C GLU A 441 -25.98 7.23 -8.83
N LEU A 442 -26.20 6.07 -8.20
CA LEU A 442 -25.19 5.02 -8.02
C LEU A 442 -25.07 4.05 -9.21
N ARG A 443 -25.94 4.16 -10.21
CA ARG A 443 -25.94 3.27 -11.38
C ARG A 443 -24.59 3.34 -12.08
N THR A 444 -24.09 2.20 -12.56
CA THR A 444 -22.74 2.14 -13.15
C THR A 444 -22.60 3.04 -14.37
N ALA A 445 -23.67 3.31 -15.12
CA ALA A 445 -23.68 4.23 -16.26
C ALA A 445 -23.75 5.72 -15.88
N ASN A 446 -24.06 6.09 -14.63
CA ASN A 446 -24.39 7.47 -14.24
C ASN A 446 -23.19 8.41 -14.22
N ARG A 447 -23.30 9.56 -14.89
CA ARG A 447 -22.21 10.51 -15.08
C ARG A 447 -22.53 11.81 -14.35
N LEU A 448 -21.51 12.47 -13.81
CA LEU A 448 -21.66 13.81 -13.27
C LEU A 448 -20.53 14.72 -13.78
N ALA A 449 -20.89 15.81 -14.44
CA ALA A 449 -19.94 16.81 -14.91
C ALA A 449 -19.65 17.86 -13.82
N ILE A 450 -18.37 18.05 -13.51
CA ILE A 450 -17.89 19.07 -12.56
C ILE A 450 -16.96 20.04 -13.30
N GLY A 451 -17.28 21.33 -13.25
CA GLY A 451 -16.43 22.38 -13.84
C GLY A 451 -15.07 22.49 -13.15
N GLY A 452 -14.01 22.76 -13.91
CA GLY A 452 -12.61 22.66 -13.44
C GLY A 452 -12.23 23.45 -12.17
N GLY A 453 -12.97 24.50 -11.82
CA GLY A 453 -12.76 25.26 -10.57
C GLY A 453 -13.66 24.84 -9.39
N ARG A 454 -14.62 23.94 -9.59
CA ARG A 454 -15.56 23.50 -8.56
C ARG A 454 -15.00 22.28 -7.84
N LYS A 455 -15.12 22.28 -6.52
CA LYS A 455 -14.81 21.16 -5.65
C LYS A 455 -16.09 20.68 -5.01
N ARG A 456 -16.21 19.37 -4.81
CA ARG A 456 -17.26 18.79 -3.99
C ARG A 456 -16.62 18.03 -2.83
N ASP A 457 -17.19 18.16 -1.65
CA ASP A 457 -16.63 17.55 -0.43
C ASP A 457 -16.72 16.02 -0.44
N ASP A 458 -17.48 15.46 -1.39
CA ASP A 458 -17.67 14.03 -1.63
C ASP A 458 -16.95 13.51 -2.89
N SER A 459 -16.10 14.34 -3.52
CA SER A 459 -15.27 13.94 -4.67
C SER A 459 -13.91 13.41 -4.24
N GLY A 460 -13.61 12.17 -4.61
CA GLY A 460 -12.38 11.44 -4.36
C GLY A 460 -11.66 11.06 -5.66
N LEU A 461 -10.84 10.00 -5.59
CA LEU A 461 -9.98 9.59 -6.70
C LEU A 461 -9.71 8.08 -6.66
N ARG A 462 -9.67 7.46 -7.84
CA ARG A 462 -9.01 6.19 -8.10
C ARG A 462 -7.93 6.40 -9.14
N VAL A 463 -6.87 5.60 -9.10
CA VAL A 463 -5.73 5.74 -10.03
C VAL A 463 -5.58 4.50 -10.88
N VAL A 464 -5.05 4.67 -12.08
CA VAL A 464 -4.66 3.58 -12.97
C VAL A 464 -3.19 3.69 -13.34
N ARG A 465 -2.61 2.56 -13.70
CA ARG A 465 -1.22 2.43 -14.14
C ARG A 465 -1.19 1.58 -15.39
N ASP A 466 -0.51 2.07 -16.41
CA ASP A 466 -0.27 1.28 -17.62
C ASP A 466 0.73 0.15 -17.29
N LEU A 467 0.49 -1.04 -17.86
CA LEU A 467 1.40 -2.18 -17.69
C LEU A 467 2.50 -2.13 -18.75
N ASN A 468 3.73 -2.41 -18.35
CA ASN A 468 4.82 -2.58 -19.31
C ASN A 468 4.67 -3.92 -20.05
N ALA A 469 5.29 -4.04 -21.23
CA ALA A 469 5.16 -5.22 -22.08
C ALA A 469 5.60 -6.53 -21.38
N ASP A 470 6.59 -6.45 -20.49
CA ASP A 470 7.09 -7.57 -19.68
C ASP A 470 6.16 -7.97 -18.53
N GLU A 471 5.21 -7.10 -18.14
CA GLU A 471 4.22 -7.37 -17.10
C GLU A 471 2.92 -7.97 -17.65
N VAL A 472 2.69 -7.87 -18.96
CA VAL A 472 1.46 -8.35 -19.62
C VAL A 472 1.51 -9.86 -19.90
N GLY A 473 2.66 -10.52 -19.69
CA GLY A 473 2.84 -11.95 -19.96
C GLY A 473 2.70 -12.26 -21.45
N GLN A 474 3.78 -12.10 -22.21
CA GLN A 474 3.94 -12.73 -23.52
C GLN A 474 4.76 -14.02 -23.39
#